data_AF-A0A7C5FA11-F1
#
_entry.id   AF-A0A7C5FA11-F1
#
_cell.length_a   1.000
_cell.length_b   1.000
_cell.length_c   1.000
_cell.angle_alpha   90.00
_cell.angle_beta   90.00
_cell.angle_gamma   90.00
#
_symmetry.space_group_name_H-M   'P 1'
#
loop_
_entity.id
_entity.type
_entity.pdbx_description
1 polymer ?
#
loop_
_entity_poly.entity_id
_entity_poly.type
_entity_poly.pdbx_seq_one_letter_code
_entity_poly.pdbx_strand_id
1 'polypeptide(L)'
;MNGHENEIFEQIIEGNTKLIVPKKRIQKGPASKKMPVFYNEAMRFARDVTVLVVKRMCELWRPKFGHFEILDGLAGTGARGVRIANEVSKMGFEDKVHVTINDVSPKSIEIIKKNLDLNSLKNAEISTKSLNVLLSEKKFDFIDIDPFGSPAPFVDSAMRAIPRLGIVAVTATDTAALSGAYPLTCARRYGGYSKKTVYMHETGTRILVGFLVREGLKYDLAPKPILVHATDHYIRAYVEFRKDVDKANESLSNLGYAVENSDGKRFLTRWPSSDCKIQSGPLWLGSLFDKEYVDYLDVSAKLSEIDKVKKYVSLWREEADAPGLFYDLDEISSRLKISPPKLEKVIKGLTENGFIATRTSFSPKGFKTNAEIKDIIELFRSLSSGEK
;
A
#
# COMPACT_ATOMS: atom_id res chain seq x y z
N MET A 1 -33.97 11.79 3.21
CA MET A 1 -34.00 10.78 2.13
C MET A 1 -35.45 10.52 1.79
N ASN A 2 -35.83 10.61 0.51
CA ASN A 2 -37.17 10.24 0.05
C ASN A 2 -37.32 8.71 0.00
N GLY A 3 -38.55 8.20 -0.06
CA GLY A 3 -38.85 6.75 0.01
C GLY A 3 -38.02 5.87 -0.94
N HIS A 4 -37.79 6.31 -2.18
CA HIS A 4 -36.95 5.60 -3.16
C HIS A 4 -35.44 5.61 -2.86
N GLU A 5 -34.92 6.62 -2.17
CA GLU A 5 -33.49 6.67 -1.81
C GLU A 5 -33.16 5.68 -0.68
N ASN A 6 -34.10 5.46 0.24
CA ASN A 6 -33.97 4.49 1.33
C ASN A 6 -33.92 3.04 0.84
N GLU A 7 -34.37 2.75 -0.39
CA GLU A 7 -34.29 1.41 -0.99
C GLU A 7 -32.89 1.10 -1.54
N ILE A 8 -32.09 2.12 -1.86
CA ILE A 8 -30.81 1.97 -2.60
C ILE A 8 -29.60 2.24 -1.70
N PHE A 9 -29.71 3.19 -0.77
CA PHE A 9 -28.62 3.61 0.11
C PHE A 9 -28.95 3.34 1.58
N GLU A 10 -27.91 3.25 2.40
CA GLU A 10 -28.02 3.14 3.85
C GLU A 10 -26.92 3.95 4.53
N GLN A 11 -27.18 4.33 5.77
CA GLN A 11 -26.19 5.00 6.61
C GLN A 11 -25.40 3.96 7.42
N ILE A 12 -24.08 4.09 7.43
CA ILE A 12 -23.18 3.36 8.31
C ILE A 12 -22.26 4.29 9.08
N ILE A 13 -21.53 3.71 10.02
CA ILE A 13 -20.39 4.34 10.67
C ILE A 13 -19.13 3.56 10.27
N GLU A 14 -18.12 4.27 9.80
CA GLU A 14 -16.78 3.78 9.56
C GLU A 14 -15.82 4.66 10.36
N GLY A 15 -15.07 4.06 11.30
CA GLY A 15 -14.29 4.78 12.31
C GLY A 15 -15.19 5.66 13.18
N ASN A 16 -15.01 6.97 13.06
CA ASN A 16 -15.83 8.00 13.71
C ASN A 16 -16.69 8.81 12.73
N THR A 17 -16.82 8.32 11.50
CA THR A 17 -17.45 9.04 10.39
C THR A 17 -18.74 8.36 9.98
N LYS A 18 -19.82 9.15 9.93
CA LYS A 18 -21.11 8.67 9.39
C LYS A 18 -21.05 8.74 7.87
N LEU A 19 -21.45 7.69 7.17
CA LEU A 19 -21.40 7.63 5.71
C LEU A 19 -22.69 7.04 5.16
N ILE A 20 -23.24 7.67 4.13
CA ILE A 20 -24.25 7.13 3.23
C ILE A 20 -23.52 6.37 2.13
N VAL A 21 -23.87 5.10 1.97
CA VAL A 21 -23.28 4.19 0.98
C VAL A 21 -24.37 3.32 0.36
N PRO A 22 -24.15 2.73 -0.83
CA PRO A 22 -25.11 1.80 -1.44
C PRO A 22 -25.33 0.56 -0.57
N LYS A 23 -26.57 0.08 -0.45
CA LYS A 23 -26.93 -1.17 0.27
C LYS A 23 -26.31 -2.41 -0.35
N LYS A 24 -26.28 -2.49 -1.69
CA LYS A 24 -25.52 -3.54 -2.38
C LYS A 24 -24.04 -3.18 -2.31
N ARG A 25 -23.33 -3.80 -1.38
CA ARG A 25 -21.89 -3.61 -1.18
C ARG A 25 -21.10 -4.76 -1.75
N ILE A 26 -19.89 -4.47 -2.22
CA ILE A 26 -18.92 -5.51 -2.49
C ILE A 26 -18.24 -5.87 -1.18
N GLN A 27 -18.43 -7.12 -0.75
CA GLN A 27 -17.88 -7.64 0.49
C GLN A 27 -16.51 -8.32 0.29
N LYS A 28 -16.19 -8.76 -0.95
CA LYS A 28 -14.90 -9.40 -1.31
C LYS A 28 -14.51 -9.07 -2.76
N GLY A 29 -13.21 -8.92 -3.02
CA GLY A 29 -12.65 -8.76 -4.37
C GLY A 29 -12.65 -7.31 -4.90
N PRO A 30 -12.00 -7.07 -6.06
CA PRO A 30 -12.15 -5.82 -6.79
C PRO A 30 -13.56 -5.76 -7.41
N ALA A 31 -14.13 -4.56 -7.38
CA ALA A 31 -15.50 -4.28 -7.79
C ALA A 31 -15.79 -4.50 -9.28
N SER A 32 -17.05 -4.78 -9.62
CA SER A 32 -17.54 -4.64 -11.00
C SER A 32 -18.09 -3.23 -11.24
N LYS A 33 -17.89 -2.67 -12.45
CA LYS A 33 -18.35 -1.32 -12.87
C LYS A 33 -19.88 -1.12 -12.87
N LYS A 34 -20.68 -2.09 -12.45
CA LYS A 34 -22.15 -2.11 -12.62
C LYS A 34 -22.94 -1.35 -11.55
N MET A 35 -22.28 -0.75 -10.56
CA MET A 35 -22.97 0.02 -9.51
C MET A 35 -23.03 1.52 -9.82
N PRO A 36 -24.14 2.22 -9.46
CA PRO A 36 -24.33 3.63 -9.77
C PRO A 36 -23.37 4.57 -9.03
N VAL A 37 -22.94 4.20 -7.81
CA VAL A 37 -21.91 4.88 -7.00
C VAL A 37 -21.10 3.80 -6.28
N PHE A 38 -19.80 3.98 -6.12
CA PHE A 38 -18.90 2.93 -5.64
C PHE A 38 -18.52 3.06 -4.17
N TYR A 39 -18.71 1.97 -3.42
CA TYR A 39 -18.17 1.78 -2.08
C TYR A 39 -17.72 0.32 -1.91
N ASN A 40 -16.47 0.12 -1.45
CA ASN A 40 -15.92 -1.20 -1.15
C ASN A 40 -15.67 -1.34 0.35
N GLU A 41 -16.33 -2.32 0.95
CA GLU A 41 -16.21 -2.65 2.36
C GLU A 41 -14.85 -3.29 2.69
N ALA A 42 -14.28 -4.07 1.76
CA ALA A 42 -12.95 -4.66 1.92
C ALA A 42 -11.83 -3.60 2.01
N MET A 43 -12.12 -2.34 1.64
CA MET A 43 -11.18 -1.22 1.70
C MET A 43 -11.24 -0.44 3.03
N ARG A 44 -12.05 -0.85 4.02
CA ARG A 44 -12.10 -0.23 5.37
C ARG A 44 -10.70 -0.18 6.00
N PHE A 45 -9.97 -1.30 5.94
CA PHE A 45 -8.59 -1.39 6.43
C PHE A 45 -7.66 -0.38 5.75
N ALA A 46 -7.68 -0.27 4.42
CA ALA A 46 -6.87 0.70 3.70
C ALA A 46 -7.23 2.16 4.05
N ARG A 47 -8.51 2.44 4.32
CA ARG A 47 -8.97 3.78 4.75
C ARG A 47 -8.52 4.10 6.18
N ASP A 48 -8.59 3.15 7.10
CA ASP A 48 -8.02 3.31 8.46
C ASP A 48 -6.52 3.64 8.40
N VAL A 49 -5.76 2.87 7.63
CA VAL A 49 -4.32 3.10 7.45
C VAL A 49 -4.04 4.49 6.85
N THR A 50 -4.85 4.93 5.88
CA THR A 50 -4.69 6.28 5.30
C THR A 50 -4.92 7.39 6.32
N VAL A 51 -5.96 7.28 7.16
CA VAL A 51 -6.22 8.26 8.23
C VAL A 51 -5.01 8.35 9.16
N LEU A 52 -4.41 7.21 9.55
CA LEU A 52 -3.21 7.19 10.39
C LEU A 52 -1.98 7.79 9.68
N VAL A 53 -1.78 7.49 8.40
CA VAL A 53 -0.67 8.05 7.62
C VAL A 53 -0.79 9.56 7.52
N VAL A 54 -1.98 10.09 7.23
CA VAL A 54 -2.22 11.54 7.15
C VAL A 54 -2.05 12.20 8.52
N LYS A 55 -2.57 11.60 9.60
CA LYS A 55 -2.35 12.10 10.96
C LYS A 55 -0.86 12.21 11.24
N ARG A 56 -0.10 11.16 10.96
CA ARG A 56 1.35 11.12 11.19
C ARG A 56 2.10 12.17 10.36
N MET A 57 1.66 12.40 9.13
CA MET A 57 2.18 13.48 8.29
C MET A 57 1.97 14.84 8.98
N CYS A 58 0.78 15.09 9.54
CA CYS A 58 0.47 16.33 10.24
C CYS A 58 1.27 16.51 11.54
N GLU A 59 1.62 15.43 12.23
CA GLU A 59 2.50 15.46 13.42
C GLU A 59 3.94 15.81 13.07
N LEU A 60 4.43 15.33 11.92
CA LEU A 60 5.82 15.47 11.52
C LEU A 60 6.10 16.79 10.81
N TRP A 61 5.14 17.29 10.04
CA TRP A 61 5.36 18.41 9.12
C TRP A 61 4.66 19.67 9.60
N ARG A 62 5.03 20.80 9.00
CA ARG A 62 4.33 22.08 9.20
C ARG A 62 3.65 22.50 7.91
N PRO A 63 2.35 22.83 7.94
CA PRO A 63 1.65 23.29 6.76
C PRO A 63 2.16 24.68 6.36
N LYS A 64 2.29 24.90 5.05
CA LYS A 64 2.82 26.17 4.53
C LYS A 64 1.83 27.34 4.67
N PHE A 65 0.53 27.06 4.53
CA PHE A 65 -0.54 28.08 4.47
C PHE A 65 -1.54 27.97 5.63
N GLY A 66 -1.09 27.45 6.77
CA GLY A 66 -1.95 27.22 7.94
C GLY A 66 -2.60 25.84 7.97
N HIS A 67 -2.85 25.24 6.79
CA HIS A 67 -3.37 23.88 6.61
C HIS A 67 -2.61 23.08 5.53
N PHE A 68 -2.75 21.75 5.60
CA PHE A 68 -2.30 20.80 4.59
C PHE A 68 -3.37 20.62 3.52
N GLU A 69 -2.95 20.60 2.25
CA GLU A 69 -3.80 20.32 1.10
C GLU A 69 -3.83 18.81 0.83
N ILE A 70 -4.98 18.18 0.97
CA ILE A 70 -5.17 16.74 0.84
C ILE A 70 -6.13 16.45 -0.30
N LEU A 71 -5.80 15.49 -1.15
CA LEU A 71 -6.64 15.05 -2.26
C LEU A 71 -7.11 13.60 -2.11
N ASP A 72 -8.44 13.41 -2.13
CA ASP A 72 -9.07 12.13 -2.48
C ASP A 72 -9.45 12.17 -3.97
N GLY A 73 -8.60 11.60 -4.84
CA GLY A 73 -8.64 11.88 -6.28
C GLY A 73 -9.74 11.18 -7.08
N LEU A 74 -10.19 10.01 -6.61
CA LEU A 74 -11.15 9.11 -7.29
C LEU A 74 -12.14 8.59 -6.24
N ALA A 75 -12.99 9.49 -5.76
CA ALA A 75 -13.59 9.38 -4.44
C ALA A 75 -14.72 8.34 -4.30
N GLY A 76 -15.46 8.00 -5.37
CA GLY A 76 -16.65 7.16 -5.26
C GLY A 76 -17.69 7.81 -4.33
N THR A 77 -17.99 7.19 -3.18
CA THR A 77 -18.85 7.82 -2.16
C THR A 77 -18.18 8.94 -1.34
N GLY A 78 -16.88 9.18 -1.53
CA GLY A 78 -16.09 10.10 -0.70
C GLY A 78 -15.65 9.52 0.63
N ALA A 79 -15.81 8.20 0.84
CA ALA A 79 -15.53 7.57 2.13
C ALA A 79 -14.11 7.86 2.65
N ARG A 80 -13.12 7.99 1.77
CA ARG A 80 -11.74 8.29 2.19
C ARG A 80 -11.57 9.76 2.55
N GLY A 81 -11.91 10.68 1.66
CA GLY A 81 -11.79 12.13 1.90
C GLY A 81 -12.62 12.60 3.10
N VAL A 82 -13.87 12.15 3.23
CA VAL A 82 -14.75 12.51 4.35
C VAL A 82 -14.19 12.01 5.68
N ARG A 83 -13.64 10.78 5.70
CA ARG A 83 -12.98 10.24 6.89
C ARG A 83 -11.74 11.03 7.28
N ILE A 84 -10.88 11.38 6.32
CA ILE A 84 -9.71 12.22 6.60
C ILE A 84 -10.14 13.57 7.19
N ALA A 85 -11.08 14.26 6.53
CA ALA A 85 -11.57 15.57 6.96
C ALA A 85 -12.18 15.56 8.36
N ASN A 86 -12.90 14.49 8.72
CA ASN A 86 -13.55 14.34 10.02
C ASN A 86 -12.59 13.84 11.12
N GLU A 87 -11.87 12.75 10.85
CA GLU A 87 -11.14 12.01 11.87
C GLU A 87 -9.82 12.68 12.22
N VAL A 88 -9.07 13.18 11.22
CA VAL A 88 -7.78 13.84 11.49
C VAL A 88 -8.00 15.15 12.25
N SER A 89 -9.01 15.93 11.90
CA SER A 89 -9.39 17.15 12.64
C SER A 89 -9.71 16.85 14.11
N LYS A 90 -10.47 15.78 14.38
CA LYS A 90 -10.80 15.34 15.76
C LYS A 90 -9.61 14.81 16.54
N MET A 91 -8.49 14.53 15.88
CA MET A 91 -7.25 14.04 16.49
C MET A 91 -6.25 15.18 16.79
N GLY A 92 -6.74 16.41 16.97
CA GLY A 92 -5.93 17.56 17.38
C GLY A 92 -5.40 18.42 16.22
N PHE A 93 -5.89 18.18 15.01
CA PHE A 93 -5.50 18.90 13.79
C PHE A 93 -6.67 19.70 13.19
N GLU A 94 -7.52 20.24 14.06
CA GLU A 94 -8.63 21.14 13.67
C GLU A 94 -8.07 22.33 12.88
N ASP A 95 -8.74 22.67 11.77
CA ASP A 95 -8.31 23.68 10.80
C ASP A 95 -6.90 23.49 10.20
N LYS A 96 -6.25 22.34 10.42
CA LYS A 96 -4.94 22.01 9.84
C LYS A 96 -5.01 21.17 8.59
N VAL A 97 -6.18 20.64 8.23
CA VAL A 97 -6.35 19.83 7.02
C VAL A 97 -7.49 20.38 6.18
N HIS A 98 -7.22 20.60 4.89
CA HIS A 98 -8.22 20.92 3.89
C HIS A 98 -8.27 19.80 2.85
N VAL A 99 -9.45 19.20 2.65
CA VAL A 99 -9.59 18.02 1.80
C VAL A 99 -10.38 18.33 0.53
N THR A 100 -9.73 18.23 -0.62
CA THR A 100 -10.41 18.21 -1.92
C THR A 100 -10.86 16.77 -2.23
N ILE A 101 -12.16 16.57 -2.38
CA ILE A 101 -12.77 15.27 -2.72
C ILE A 101 -13.23 15.31 -4.18
N ASN A 102 -12.59 14.53 -5.04
CA ASN A 102 -12.77 14.60 -6.49
C ASN A 102 -13.43 13.35 -7.07
N ASP A 103 -14.47 13.54 -7.88
CA ASP A 103 -15.05 12.47 -8.72
C ASP A 103 -15.73 13.05 -9.97
N VAL A 104 -15.59 12.40 -11.11
CA VAL A 104 -16.20 12.86 -12.38
C VAL A 104 -17.69 12.53 -12.48
N SER A 105 -18.20 11.60 -11.67
CA SER A 105 -19.58 11.12 -11.72
C SER A 105 -20.50 12.05 -10.93
N PRO A 106 -21.52 12.67 -11.56
CA PRO A 106 -22.49 13.50 -10.85
C PRO A 106 -23.20 12.76 -9.70
N LYS A 107 -23.42 11.45 -9.84
CA LYS A 107 -24.01 10.61 -8.78
C LYS A 107 -23.09 10.45 -7.57
N SER A 108 -21.77 10.32 -7.81
CA SER A 108 -20.78 10.33 -6.73
C SER A 108 -20.82 11.66 -5.98
N ILE A 109 -20.88 12.78 -6.72
CA ILE A 109 -20.94 14.13 -6.15
C ILE A 109 -22.13 14.34 -5.23
N GLU A 110 -23.32 13.88 -5.61
CA GLU A 110 -24.52 13.95 -4.76
C GLU A 110 -24.32 13.22 -3.43
N ILE A 111 -23.71 12.04 -3.45
CA ILE A 111 -23.44 11.27 -2.23
C ILE A 111 -22.33 11.89 -1.39
N ILE A 112 -21.28 12.42 -2.02
CA ILE A 112 -20.20 13.13 -1.33
C ILE A 112 -20.76 14.33 -0.57
N LYS A 113 -21.61 15.16 -1.21
CA LYS A 113 -22.29 16.30 -0.56
C LYS A 113 -23.04 15.86 0.68
N LYS A 114 -23.90 14.83 0.56
CA LYS A 114 -24.67 14.29 1.69
C LYS A 114 -23.75 13.79 2.81
N ASN A 115 -22.62 13.18 2.49
CA ASN A 115 -21.65 12.69 3.47
C ASN A 115 -20.91 13.83 4.20
N LEU A 116 -20.57 14.91 3.50
CA LEU A 116 -20.01 16.12 4.13
C LEU A 116 -21.03 16.76 5.09
N ASP A 117 -22.27 16.94 4.64
CA ASP A 117 -23.36 17.53 5.43
C ASP A 117 -23.66 16.70 6.67
N LEU A 118 -23.71 15.37 6.54
CA LEU A 118 -24.00 14.44 7.63
C LEU A 118 -22.98 14.50 8.79
N ASN A 119 -21.75 14.94 8.49
CA ASN A 119 -20.69 15.13 9.48
C ASN A 119 -20.41 16.62 9.76
N SER A 120 -21.20 17.53 9.18
CA SER A 120 -21.07 18.99 9.34
C SER A 120 -19.65 19.52 9.02
N LEU A 121 -19.01 18.95 7.99
CA LEU A 121 -17.62 19.26 7.64
C LEU A 121 -17.53 20.53 6.79
N LYS A 122 -16.67 21.46 7.22
CA LYS A 122 -16.39 22.73 6.52
C LYS A 122 -14.97 22.78 5.94
N ASN A 123 -14.12 21.84 6.32
CA ASN A 123 -12.73 21.73 5.94
C ASN A 123 -12.53 20.82 4.71
N ALA A 124 -13.54 20.71 3.86
CA ALA A 124 -13.48 19.92 2.63
C ALA A 124 -14.24 20.61 1.50
N GLU A 125 -13.74 20.45 0.29
CA GLU A 125 -14.35 20.95 -0.95
C GLU A 125 -14.54 19.81 -1.95
N ILE A 126 -15.48 19.99 -2.88
CA ILE A 126 -15.78 19.00 -3.90
C ILE A 126 -15.28 19.48 -5.26
N SER A 127 -14.59 18.61 -5.99
CA SER A 127 -14.19 18.84 -7.38
C SER A 127 -14.82 17.79 -8.29
N THR A 128 -15.16 18.19 -9.52
CA THR A 128 -15.77 17.31 -10.54
C THR A 128 -14.85 17.08 -11.74
N LYS A 129 -13.57 17.40 -11.60
CA LYS A 129 -12.61 17.40 -12.70
C LYS A 129 -12.09 15.98 -12.96
N SER A 130 -11.63 15.76 -14.19
CA SER A 130 -10.71 14.65 -14.46
C SER A 130 -9.50 14.80 -13.54
N LEU A 131 -9.07 13.71 -12.90
CA LEU A 131 -7.97 13.75 -11.93
C LEU A 131 -6.69 14.36 -12.52
N ASN A 132 -6.35 14.04 -13.77
CA ASN A 132 -5.18 14.61 -14.44
C ASN A 132 -5.27 16.14 -14.65
N VAL A 133 -6.47 16.67 -14.85
CA VAL A 133 -6.70 18.12 -14.97
C VAL A 133 -6.49 18.78 -13.61
N LEU A 134 -7.15 18.24 -12.57
CA LEU A 134 -7.03 18.77 -11.20
C LEU A 134 -5.57 18.80 -10.73
N LEU A 135 -4.82 17.72 -10.95
CA LEU A 135 -3.39 17.61 -10.61
C LEU A 135 -2.50 18.55 -11.45
N SER A 136 -2.98 19.04 -12.59
CA SER A 136 -2.24 20.04 -13.38
C SER A 136 -2.50 21.48 -12.92
N GLU A 137 -3.55 21.72 -12.13
CA GLU A 137 -3.96 23.06 -11.69
C GLU A 137 -3.63 23.33 -10.21
N LYS A 138 -3.67 22.30 -9.36
CA LYS A 138 -3.52 22.43 -7.91
C LYS A 138 -2.47 21.45 -7.38
N LYS A 139 -1.72 21.90 -6.36
CA LYS A 139 -0.75 21.07 -5.64
C LYS A 139 -1.33 20.58 -4.32
N PHE A 140 -0.88 19.41 -3.88
CA PHE A 140 -1.35 18.77 -2.65
C PHE A 140 -0.19 18.17 -1.86
N ASP A 141 -0.21 18.35 -0.54
CA ASP A 141 0.75 17.74 0.39
C ASP A 141 0.52 16.23 0.50
N PHE A 142 -0.73 15.77 0.29
CA PHE A 142 -1.09 14.36 0.21
C PHE A 142 -2.01 14.09 -0.99
N ILE A 143 -1.65 13.14 -1.85
CA ILE A 143 -2.42 12.76 -3.04
C ILE A 143 -2.83 11.28 -2.95
N ASP A 144 -4.13 11.00 -2.94
CA ASP A 144 -4.67 9.64 -3.03
C ASP A 144 -5.15 9.29 -4.45
N ILE A 145 -4.62 8.19 -4.99
CA ILE A 145 -4.99 7.64 -6.31
C ILE A 145 -5.52 6.22 -6.11
N ASP A 146 -6.84 6.07 -6.02
CA ASP A 146 -7.53 4.79 -5.77
C ASP A 146 -8.47 4.38 -6.93
N PRO A 147 -7.94 4.08 -8.15
CA PRO A 147 -8.76 3.76 -9.31
C PRO A 147 -9.21 2.30 -9.32
N PHE A 148 -10.15 2.01 -10.21
CA PHE A 148 -10.37 0.65 -10.67
C PHE A 148 -9.22 0.19 -11.59
N GLY A 149 -8.45 -0.79 -11.13
CA GLY A 149 -7.36 -1.38 -11.90
C GLY A 149 -6.02 -0.72 -11.59
N SER A 150 -5.44 -0.06 -12.59
CA SER A 150 -4.07 0.46 -12.52
C SER A 150 -4.05 1.96 -12.19
N PRO A 151 -3.17 2.42 -11.29
CA PRO A 151 -2.94 3.84 -11.03
C PRO A 151 -2.04 4.52 -12.05
N ALA A 152 -1.37 3.76 -12.92
CA ALA A 152 -0.36 4.28 -13.85
C ALA A 152 -0.80 5.52 -14.66
N PRO A 153 -2.05 5.64 -15.17
CA PRO A 153 -2.48 6.82 -15.95
C PRO A 153 -2.50 8.15 -15.20
N PHE A 154 -2.35 8.15 -13.87
CA PHE A 154 -2.47 9.35 -13.02
C PHE A 154 -1.15 9.72 -12.31
N VAL A 155 -0.21 8.79 -12.24
CA VAL A 155 1.01 8.95 -11.40
C VAL A 155 1.92 10.06 -11.91
N ASP A 156 2.14 10.20 -13.22
CA ASP A 156 2.94 11.30 -13.76
C ASP A 156 2.38 12.68 -13.36
N SER A 157 1.06 12.87 -13.51
CA SER A 157 0.39 14.10 -13.08
C SER A 157 0.53 14.34 -11.59
N ALA A 158 0.49 13.29 -10.77
CA ALA A 158 0.70 13.41 -9.34
C ALA A 158 2.11 13.90 -9.02
N MET A 159 3.15 13.39 -9.69
CA MET A 159 4.53 13.87 -9.46
C MET A 159 4.68 15.37 -9.74
N ARG A 160 3.97 15.92 -10.73
CA ARG A 160 3.93 17.37 -11.01
C ARG A 160 3.15 18.16 -9.96
N ALA A 161 2.17 17.53 -9.31
CA ALA A 161 1.27 18.13 -8.34
C ALA A 161 1.82 18.11 -6.89
N ILE A 162 2.93 17.42 -6.62
CA ILE A 162 3.56 17.44 -5.30
C ILE A 162 4.31 18.78 -5.12
N PRO A 163 4.27 19.39 -3.92
CA PRO A 163 5.13 20.53 -3.59
C PRO A 163 6.58 20.07 -3.35
N ARG A 164 7.37 20.79 -2.52
CA ARG A 164 8.75 20.37 -2.22
C ARG A 164 8.83 19.09 -1.40
N LEU A 165 7.75 18.75 -0.69
CA LEU A 165 7.63 17.59 0.18
C LEU A 165 6.15 17.18 0.19
N GLY A 166 5.84 15.95 -0.18
CA GLY A 166 4.47 15.44 -0.13
C GLY A 166 4.41 13.92 -0.22
N ILE A 167 3.23 13.36 0.03
CA ILE A 167 2.99 11.91 -0.02
C ILE A 167 2.07 11.59 -1.19
N VAL A 168 2.45 10.59 -1.99
CA VAL A 168 1.54 9.96 -2.95
C VAL A 168 1.16 8.58 -2.44
N ALA A 169 -0.13 8.39 -2.23
CA ALA A 169 -0.74 7.11 -1.94
C ALA A 169 -1.39 6.56 -3.22
N VAL A 170 -1.05 5.33 -3.61
CA VAL A 170 -1.68 4.66 -4.75
C VAL A 170 -2.27 3.33 -4.36
N THR A 171 -3.40 2.98 -4.96
CA THR A 171 -3.93 1.61 -4.98
C THR A 171 -3.80 1.03 -6.39
N ALA A 172 -3.31 -0.20 -6.48
CA ALA A 172 -3.41 -1.03 -7.65
C ALA A 172 -4.30 -2.25 -7.36
N THR A 173 -5.44 -2.36 -8.06
CA THR A 173 -6.33 -3.53 -7.97
C THR A 173 -6.14 -4.49 -9.15
N ASP A 174 -5.28 -4.17 -10.12
CA ASP A 174 -4.91 -5.06 -11.23
C ASP A 174 -3.79 -6.03 -10.86
N THR A 175 -3.93 -6.67 -9.69
CA THR A 175 -2.95 -7.58 -9.09
C THR A 175 -2.55 -8.74 -10.01
N ALA A 176 -3.43 -9.18 -10.91
CA ALA A 176 -3.11 -10.20 -11.90
C ALA A 176 -1.92 -9.81 -12.80
N ALA A 177 -1.78 -8.52 -13.15
CA ALA A 177 -0.61 -8.03 -13.86
C ALA A 177 0.63 -8.06 -12.95
N LEU A 178 0.54 -7.49 -11.74
CA LEU A 178 1.67 -7.38 -10.82
C LEU A 178 2.15 -8.74 -10.26
N SER A 179 1.28 -9.74 -10.17
CA SER A 179 1.58 -11.10 -9.68
C SER A 179 1.98 -12.10 -10.78
N GLY A 180 2.18 -11.64 -12.02
CA GLY A 180 2.77 -12.46 -13.09
C GLY A 180 1.79 -13.30 -13.91
N ALA A 181 0.47 -13.15 -13.76
CA ALA A 181 -0.50 -13.77 -14.68
C ALA A 181 -0.48 -13.09 -16.06
N TYR A 182 -0.22 -11.77 -16.09
CA TYR A 182 -0.15 -10.98 -17.32
C TYR A 182 1.14 -10.14 -17.38
N PRO A 183 2.31 -10.77 -17.59
CA PRO A 183 3.62 -10.11 -17.52
C PRO A 183 3.78 -8.96 -18.53
N LEU A 184 3.26 -9.09 -19.75
CA LEU A 184 3.31 -8.01 -20.75
C LEU A 184 2.43 -6.81 -20.37
N THR A 185 1.33 -7.03 -19.64
CA THR A 185 0.52 -5.94 -19.09
C THR A 185 1.25 -5.25 -17.96
N CYS A 186 1.95 -6.00 -17.10
CA CYS A 186 2.82 -5.43 -16.07
C CYS A 186 3.92 -4.56 -16.70
N ALA A 187 4.62 -5.08 -17.70
CA ALA A 187 5.69 -4.36 -18.38
C ALA A 187 5.20 -3.06 -19.03
N ARG A 188 4.05 -3.10 -19.73
CA ARG A 188 3.48 -1.92 -20.38
C ARG A 188 3.03 -0.84 -19.39
N ARG A 189 2.46 -1.22 -18.23
CA ARG A 189 1.89 -0.26 -17.26
C ARG A 189 2.91 0.26 -16.26
N TYR A 190 3.78 -0.63 -15.79
CA TYR A 190 4.67 -0.39 -14.66
C TYR A 190 6.14 -0.47 -15.06
N GLY A 191 6.48 -0.72 -16.32
CA GLY A 191 7.86 -0.79 -16.78
C GLY A 191 8.69 -1.93 -16.16
N GLY A 192 8.04 -2.98 -15.65
CA GLY A 192 8.70 -4.13 -15.03
C GLY A 192 8.01 -5.44 -15.40
N TYR A 193 8.78 -6.52 -15.54
CA TYR A 193 8.28 -7.86 -15.77
C TYR A 193 8.00 -8.53 -14.44
N SER A 194 6.74 -8.95 -14.25
CA SER A 194 6.32 -9.77 -13.13
C SER A 194 6.35 -11.24 -13.50
N LYS A 195 6.43 -12.11 -12.49
CA LYS A 195 6.41 -13.55 -12.66
C LYS A 195 5.68 -14.22 -11.52
N LYS A 196 5.03 -15.33 -11.84
CA LYS A 196 4.35 -16.17 -10.86
C LYS A 196 5.40 -16.96 -10.07
N THR A 197 5.58 -16.59 -8.81
CA THR A 197 6.43 -17.22 -7.80
C THR A 197 5.67 -17.22 -6.47
N VAL A 198 6.14 -17.94 -5.45
CA VAL A 198 5.50 -17.90 -4.12
C VAL A 198 5.57 -16.51 -3.47
N TYR A 199 6.56 -15.69 -3.84
CA TYR A 199 6.77 -14.31 -3.40
C TYR A 199 6.31 -13.28 -4.45
N MET A 200 5.38 -13.66 -5.34
CA MET A 200 4.86 -12.77 -6.39
C MET A 200 4.16 -11.52 -5.84
N HIS A 201 3.57 -11.60 -4.65
CA HIS A 201 2.91 -10.44 -4.03
C HIS A 201 3.93 -9.38 -3.58
N GLU A 202 5.07 -9.80 -3.03
CA GLU A 202 6.15 -8.88 -2.69
C GLU A 202 6.81 -8.31 -3.95
N THR A 203 7.17 -9.14 -4.92
CA THR A 203 7.80 -8.65 -6.17
C THR A 203 6.87 -7.75 -6.97
N GLY A 204 5.58 -8.06 -7.05
CA GLY A 204 4.57 -7.16 -7.63
C GLY A 204 4.48 -5.83 -6.90
N THR A 205 4.52 -5.84 -5.57
CA THR A 205 4.55 -4.60 -4.77
C THR A 205 5.82 -3.80 -5.02
N ARG A 206 6.98 -4.45 -5.09
CA ARG A 206 8.26 -3.80 -5.43
C ARG A 206 8.28 -3.25 -6.85
N ILE A 207 7.60 -3.88 -7.81
CA ILE A 207 7.43 -3.34 -9.18
C ILE A 207 6.59 -2.06 -9.12
N LEU A 208 5.47 -2.06 -8.39
CA LEU A 208 4.63 -0.87 -8.23
C LEU A 208 5.41 0.29 -7.59
N VAL A 209 6.15 0.04 -6.51
CA VAL A 209 7.01 1.05 -5.87
C VAL A 209 8.13 1.50 -6.82
N GLY A 210 8.78 0.57 -7.53
CA GLY A 210 9.81 0.90 -8.51
C GLY A 210 9.28 1.71 -9.70
N PHE A 211 8.00 1.57 -10.05
CA PHE A 211 7.31 2.45 -10.99
C PHE A 211 7.14 3.86 -10.41
N LEU A 212 6.60 4.01 -9.19
CA LEU A 212 6.46 5.32 -8.53
C LEU A 212 7.79 6.05 -8.39
N VAL A 213 8.84 5.32 -8.00
CA VAL A 213 10.22 5.82 -7.91
C VAL A 213 10.66 6.40 -9.26
N ARG A 214 10.58 5.62 -10.34
CA ARG A 214 10.99 6.09 -11.68
C ARG A 214 10.17 7.27 -12.18
N GLU A 215 8.89 7.35 -11.85
CA GLU A 215 8.06 8.51 -12.20
C GLU A 215 8.50 9.76 -11.43
N GLY A 216 8.79 9.66 -10.12
CA GLY A 216 9.27 10.80 -9.34
C GLY A 216 10.67 11.27 -9.72
N LEU A 217 11.58 10.36 -10.07
CA LEU A 217 12.96 10.68 -10.44
C LEU A 217 13.05 11.62 -11.66
N LYS A 218 12.11 11.55 -12.61
CA LYS A 218 12.03 12.45 -13.78
C LYS A 218 11.90 13.93 -13.39
N TYR A 219 11.48 14.20 -12.16
CA TYR A 219 11.20 15.53 -11.63
C TYR A 219 12.17 15.91 -10.49
N ASP A 220 13.31 15.22 -10.36
CA ASP A 220 14.28 15.31 -9.26
C ASP A 220 13.64 15.20 -7.86
N LEU A 221 12.62 14.34 -7.75
CA LEU A 221 12.02 14.00 -6.48
C LEU A 221 12.69 12.74 -5.93
N ALA A 222 13.24 12.84 -4.72
CA ALA A 222 13.73 11.71 -3.94
C ALA A 222 12.55 10.95 -3.32
N PRO A 223 12.30 9.70 -3.74
CA PRO A 223 11.27 8.86 -3.15
C PRO A 223 11.75 8.22 -1.84
N LYS A 224 10.85 8.14 -0.86
CA LYS A 224 11.01 7.37 0.36
C LYS A 224 9.73 6.57 0.60
N PRO A 225 9.70 5.26 0.28
CA PRO A 225 8.57 4.41 0.63
C PRO A 225 8.34 4.43 2.14
N ILE A 226 7.15 4.84 2.56
CA ILE A 226 6.76 4.97 3.97
C ILE A 226 6.17 3.64 4.44
N LEU A 227 5.23 3.13 3.66
CA LEU A 227 4.42 1.98 4.01
C LEU A 227 3.85 1.37 2.74
N VAL A 228 3.82 0.04 2.66
CA VAL A 228 3.08 -0.68 1.63
C VAL A 228 2.29 -1.81 2.24
N HIS A 229 1.23 -2.23 1.57
CA HIS A 229 0.57 -3.49 1.91
C HIS A 229 -0.08 -4.13 0.69
N ALA A 230 0.13 -5.43 0.53
CA ALA A 230 -0.63 -6.27 -0.38
C ALA A 230 -1.65 -7.04 0.46
N THR A 231 -2.84 -6.49 0.59
CA THR A 231 -3.91 -7.10 1.40
C THR A 231 -5.09 -7.46 0.52
N ASP A 232 -5.62 -8.66 0.72
CA ASP A 232 -6.77 -9.16 -0.03
C ASP A 232 -6.47 -9.19 -1.54
N HIS A 233 -7.10 -8.32 -2.34
CA HIS A 233 -6.97 -8.30 -3.81
C HIS A 233 -6.43 -7.00 -4.38
N TYR A 234 -5.71 -6.21 -3.57
CA TYR A 234 -5.09 -4.96 -3.99
C TYR A 234 -3.72 -4.78 -3.36
N ILE A 235 -2.91 -3.92 -3.99
CA ILE A 235 -1.64 -3.45 -3.46
C ILE A 235 -1.81 -1.95 -3.20
N ARG A 236 -1.38 -1.50 -2.03
CA ARG A 236 -1.38 -0.09 -1.66
C ARG A 236 0.02 0.34 -1.25
N ALA A 237 0.46 1.49 -1.74
CA ALA A 237 1.77 2.06 -1.44
C ALA A 237 1.64 3.54 -1.07
N TYR A 238 2.31 3.95 0.00
CA TYR A 238 2.45 5.32 0.45
C TYR A 238 3.93 5.69 0.31
N VAL A 239 4.23 6.67 -0.55
CA VAL A 239 5.61 7.10 -0.83
C VAL A 239 5.72 8.60 -0.60
N GLU A 240 6.62 9.00 0.29
CA GLU A 240 7.03 10.40 0.45
C GLU A 240 7.94 10.77 -0.73
N PHE A 241 7.72 11.93 -1.31
CA PHE A 241 8.57 12.53 -2.32
C PHE A 241 9.07 13.87 -1.83
N ARG A 242 10.38 14.09 -1.95
CA ARG A 242 11.05 15.34 -1.57
C ARG A 242 11.88 15.88 -2.72
N LYS A 243 11.85 17.19 -2.95
CA LYS A 243 12.75 17.84 -3.92
C LYS A 243 14.17 17.86 -3.34
N ASP A 244 14.98 16.88 -3.75
CA ASP A 244 16.34 16.64 -3.27
C ASP A 244 17.08 15.81 -4.34
N VAL A 245 17.96 16.44 -5.12
CA VAL A 245 18.61 15.83 -6.28
C VAL A 245 19.59 14.73 -5.84
N ASP A 246 20.33 14.96 -4.76
CA ASP A 246 21.34 14.00 -4.29
C ASP A 246 20.66 12.72 -3.80
N LYS A 247 19.60 12.83 -3.01
CA LYS A 247 18.81 11.67 -2.59
C LYS A 247 18.05 10.99 -3.74
N ALA A 248 17.67 11.75 -4.76
CA ALA A 248 17.09 11.18 -5.98
C ALA A 248 18.12 10.31 -6.72
N ASN A 249 19.36 10.78 -6.84
CA ASN A 249 20.46 10.00 -7.42
C ASN A 249 20.76 8.75 -6.59
N GLU A 250 20.78 8.84 -5.26
CA GLU A 250 20.93 7.68 -4.39
C GLU A 250 19.83 6.64 -4.64
N SER A 251 18.59 7.09 -4.77
CA SER A 251 17.41 6.22 -5.00
C SER A 251 17.48 5.43 -6.31
N LEU A 252 18.22 5.91 -7.32
CA LEU A 252 18.43 5.17 -8.57
C LEU A 252 19.17 3.84 -8.33
N SER A 253 20.06 3.80 -7.33
CA SER A 253 20.80 2.59 -6.95
C SER A 253 19.91 1.50 -6.32
N ASN A 254 18.71 1.89 -5.85
CA ASN A 254 17.71 1.01 -5.27
C ASN A 254 16.72 0.46 -6.31
N LEU A 255 17.04 0.51 -7.60
CA LEU A 255 16.30 -0.17 -8.66
C LEU A 255 17.10 -1.36 -9.18
N GLY A 256 16.44 -2.51 -9.36
CA GLY A 256 17.08 -3.73 -9.85
C GLY A 256 16.11 -4.88 -9.97
N TYR A 257 16.57 -6.09 -9.71
CA TYR A 257 15.85 -7.32 -10.01
C TYR A 257 15.74 -8.23 -8.78
N ALA A 258 14.63 -8.95 -8.69
CA ALA A 258 14.55 -10.14 -7.86
C ALA A 258 15.11 -11.32 -8.65
N VAL A 259 16.06 -12.02 -8.06
CA VAL A 259 16.77 -13.14 -8.68
C VAL A 259 16.76 -14.35 -7.76
N GLU A 260 17.02 -15.51 -8.37
CA GLU A 260 17.18 -16.78 -7.67
C GLU A 260 18.39 -17.52 -8.25
N ASN A 261 19.26 -18.01 -7.38
CA ASN A 261 20.40 -18.83 -7.77
C ASN A 261 19.98 -20.28 -7.99
N SER A 262 20.86 -21.09 -8.58
CA SER A 262 20.62 -22.51 -8.85
C SER A 262 20.34 -23.35 -7.60
N ASP A 263 20.82 -22.93 -6.43
CA ASP A 263 20.55 -23.56 -5.14
C ASP A 263 19.15 -23.21 -4.57
N GLY A 264 18.48 -22.23 -5.16
CA GLY A 264 17.19 -21.70 -4.72
C GLY A 264 17.30 -20.55 -3.71
N LYS A 265 18.50 -20.01 -3.47
CA LYS A 265 18.65 -18.76 -2.73
C LYS A 265 18.03 -17.63 -3.54
N ARG A 266 17.14 -16.86 -2.92
CA ARG A 266 16.49 -15.69 -3.51
C ARG A 266 17.00 -14.41 -2.86
N PHE A 267 17.23 -13.37 -3.67
CA PHE A 267 17.68 -12.06 -3.19
C PHE A 267 17.39 -10.96 -4.20
N LEU A 268 17.62 -9.72 -3.78
CA LEU A 268 17.46 -8.51 -4.58
C LEU A 268 18.83 -8.00 -5.00
N THR A 269 19.02 -7.70 -6.28
CA THR A 269 20.29 -7.15 -6.79
C THR A 269 20.07 -6.20 -7.95
N ARG A 270 20.91 -5.17 -8.05
CA ARG A 270 20.96 -4.28 -9.22
C ARG A 270 21.58 -4.97 -10.43
N TRP A 271 22.56 -5.85 -10.19
CA TRP A 271 23.37 -6.49 -11.22
C TRP A 271 23.28 -8.01 -11.06
N PRO A 272 22.29 -8.66 -11.69
CA PRO A 272 22.23 -10.11 -11.75
C PRO A 272 23.49 -10.69 -12.39
N SER A 273 24.10 -11.69 -11.74
CA SER A 273 25.18 -12.48 -12.35
C SER A 273 24.62 -13.46 -13.38
N SER A 274 25.46 -14.04 -14.22
CA SER A 274 25.03 -14.95 -15.30
C SER A 274 24.41 -16.26 -14.80
N ASP A 275 24.74 -16.69 -13.59
CA ASP A 275 24.18 -17.87 -12.91
C ASP A 275 22.85 -17.59 -12.19
N CYS A 276 22.45 -16.32 -12.07
CA CYS A 276 21.17 -15.92 -11.51
C CYS A 276 20.03 -16.09 -12.51
N LYS A 277 18.95 -16.73 -12.10
CA LYS A 277 17.67 -16.66 -12.81
C LYS A 277 16.93 -15.40 -12.40
N ILE A 278 16.72 -14.49 -13.36
CA ILE A 278 15.87 -13.31 -13.12
C ILE A 278 14.42 -13.76 -12.96
N GLN A 279 13.82 -13.37 -11.84
CA GLN A 279 12.45 -13.71 -11.50
C GLN A 279 11.51 -12.55 -11.84
N SER A 280 11.84 -11.34 -11.39
CA SER A 280 11.03 -10.14 -11.64
C SER A 280 11.90 -8.87 -11.68
N GLY A 281 11.46 -7.86 -12.43
CA GLY A 281 12.07 -6.52 -12.41
C GLY A 281 12.00 -5.75 -13.75
N PRO A 282 12.53 -4.53 -13.83
CA PRO A 282 13.11 -3.78 -12.70
C PRO A 282 12.07 -3.44 -11.62
N LEU A 283 12.51 -3.40 -10.36
CA LEU A 283 11.70 -3.21 -9.16
C LEU A 283 12.51 -2.51 -8.06
N TRP A 284 11.83 -2.10 -6.99
CA TRP A 284 12.45 -1.48 -5.81
C TRP A 284 13.20 -2.49 -4.92
N LEU A 285 14.48 -2.23 -4.68
CA LEU A 285 15.39 -3.05 -3.87
C LEU A 285 15.36 -2.68 -2.38
N GLY A 286 15.12 -1.40 -2.07
CA GLY A 286 15.20 -0.89 -0.69
C GLY A 286 14.08 -1.37 0.22
N SER A 287 14.03 -0.79 1.42
CA SER A 287 12.94 -1.05 2.38
C SER A 287 11.59 -0.60 1.81
N LEU A 288 10.55 -1.36 2.14
CA LEU A 288 9.16 -1.03 1.83
C LEU A 288 8.46 -0.33 3.00
N PHE A 289 9.15 -0.22 4.14
CA PHE A 289 8.61 0.29 5.40
C PHE A 289 9.62 1.26 6.01
N ASP A 290 9.17 2.47 6.31
CA ASP A 290 9.88 3.40 7.17
C ASP A 290 9.59 3.03 8.62
N LYS A 291 10.57 2.42 9.29
CA LYS A 291 10.43 1.91 10.66
C LYS A 291 9.96 2.99 11.63
N GLU A 292 10.58 4.17 11.60
CA GLU A 292 10.20 5.28 12.47
C GLU A 292 8.78 5.74 12.17
N TYR A 293 8.40 5.83 10.90
CA TYR A 293 7.03 6.22 10.54
C TYR A 293 6.00 5.20 11.05
N VAL A 294 6.27 3.90 10.88
CA VAL A 294 5.37 2.80 11.30
C VAL A 294 5.30 2.69 12.83
N ASP A 295 6.40 2.90 13.55
CA ASP A 295 6.46 2.83 15.01
C ASP A 295 5.49 3.81 15.67
N TYR A 296 5.36 5.00 15.11
CA TYR A 296 4.49 6.06 15.64
C TYR A 296 3.11 6.13 15.00
N LEU A 297 2.67 5.11 14.24
CA LEU A 297 1.26 5.03 13.83
C LEU A 297 0.37 4.82 15.06
N ASP A 298 -0.49 5.81 15.34
CA ASP A 298 -1.35 5.84 16.51
C ASP A 298 -2.56 4.89 16.39
N VAL A 299 -2.34 3.63 16.79
CA VAL A 299 -3.38 2.60 16.83
C VAL A 299 -4.31 2.68 18.05
N SER A 300 -4.26 3.77 18.83
CA SER A 300 -5.23 4.06 19.89
C SER A 300 -6.47 4.79 19.37
N ALA A 301 -6.39 5.33 18.16
CA ALA A 301 -7.52 5.93 17.45
C ALA A 301 -8.69 4.96 17.30
N LYS A 302 -9.92 5.49 17.22
CA LYS A 302 -11.11 4.70 16.92
C LYS A 302 -11.18 4.38 15.43
N LEU A 303 -10.67 3.20 15.09
CA LEU A 303 -10.59 2.65 13.73
C LEU A 303 -11.69 1.62 13.48
N SER A 304 -11.99 1.36 12.21
CA SER A 304 -13.01 0.37 11.82
C SER A 304 -12.52 -1.05 11.97
N GLU A 305 -11.26 -1.29 11.62
CA GLU A 305 -10.58 -2.58 11.54
C GLU A 305 -9.41 -2.62 12.53
N ILE A 306 -9.62 -2.13 13.75
CA ILE A 306 -8.56 -1.89 14.74
C ILE A 306 -7.65 -3.10 14.99
N ASP A 307 -8.22 -4.30 15.10
CA ASP A 307 -7.42 -5.52 15.35
C ASP A 307 -6.56 -5.90 14.13
N LYS A 308 -7.12 -5.73 12.91
CA LYS A 308 -6.37 -5.93 11.67
C LYS A 308 -5.27 -4.88 11.56
N VAL A 309 -5.53 -3.61 11.87
CA VAL A 309 -4.53 -2.54 11.87
C VAL A 309 -3.41 -2.84 12.87
N LYS A 310 -3.72 -3.16 14.13
CA LYS A 310 -2.72 -3.51 15.15
C LYS A 310 -1.84 -4.69 14.71
N LYS A 311 -2.45 -5.74 14.17
CA LYS A 311 -1.73 -6.89 13.63
C LYS A 311 -0.76 -6.49 12.52
N TYR A 312 -1.23 -5.73 11.52
CA TYR A 312 -0.40 -5.34 10.39
C TYR A 312 0.69 -4.35 10.77
N VAL A 313 0.41 -3.39 11.66
CA VAL A 313 1.45 -2.48 12.20
C VAL A 313 2.55 -3.28 12.90
N SER A 314 2.21 -4.29 13.71
CA SER A 314 3.23 -5.17 14.32
C SER A 314 4.06 -5.90 13.26
N LEU A 315 3.42 -6.46 12.23
CA LEU A 315 4.12 -7.16 11.14
C LEU A 315 5.04 -6.21 10.36
N TRP A 316 4.60 -4.99 10.06
CA TRP A 316 5.39 -4.00 9.33
C TRP A 316 6.60 -3.52 10.13
N ARG A 317 6.48 -3.39 11.45
CA ARG A 317 7.62 -3.06 12.33
C ARG A 317 8.69 -4.14 12.28
N GLU A 318 8.29 -5.41 12.38
CA GLU A 318 9.21 -6.54 12.25
C GLU A 318 9.83 -6.59 10.85
N GLU A 319 9.03 -6.39 9.80
CA GLU A 319 9.50 -6.44 8.41
C GLU A 319 10.41 -5.28 8.00
N ALA A 320 10.39 -4.14 8.69
CA ALA A 320 11.17 -2.97 8.30
C ALA A 320 12.69 -3.23 8.29
N ASP A 321 13.15 -4.13 9.16
CA ASP A 321 14.56 -4.55 9.24
C ASP A 321 14.84 -5.90 8.54
N ALA A 322 13.81 -6.52 7.96
CA ALA A 322 13.93 -7.82 7.33
C ALA A 322 14.51 -7.72 5.91
N PRO A 323 15.26 -8.73 5.43
CA PRO A 323 15.72 -8.75 4.06
C PRO A 323 14.57 -8.82 3.06
N GLY A 324 14.84 -8.42 1.82
CA GLY A 324 13.86 -8.49 0.75
C GLY A 324 13.56 -9.93 0.31
N LEU A 325 12.33 -10.17 -0.13
CA LEU A 325 11.76 -11.48 -0.46
C LEU A 325 11.57 -12.37 0.77
N PHE A 326 10.75 -13.40 0.63
CA PHE A 326 10.43 -14.32 1.72
C PHE A 326 10.44 -15.77 1.25
N TYR A 327 10.60 -16.69 2.19
CA TYR A 327 10.41 -18.12 2.02
C TYR A 327 9.06 -18.57 2.55
N ASP A 328 8.45 -19.56 1.91
CA ASP A 328 7.18 -20.12 2.34
C ASP A 328 7.37 -21.53 2.90
N LEU A 329 6.72 -21.83 4.03
CA LEU A 329 6.81 -23.14 4.68
C LEU A 329 6.41 -24.27 3.75
N ASP A 330 5.32 -24.13 3.00
CA ASP A 330 4.80 -25.20 2.16
C ASP A 330 5.73 -25.45 0.98
N GLU A 331 6.30 -24.38 0.40
CA GLU A 331 7.27 -24.46 -0.71
C GLU A 331 8.50 -25.27 -0.29
N ILE A 332 9.12 -24.91 0.84
CA ILE A 332 10.34 -25.56 1.32
C ILE A 332 10.05 -27.00 1.74
N SER A 333 8.94 -27.24 2.44
CA SER A 333 8.58 -28.58 2.90
C SER A 333 8.23 -29.51 1.74
N SER A 334 7.56 -29.00 0.70
CA SER A 334 7.29 -29.73 -0.54
C SER A 334 8.59 -30.10 -1.26
N ARG A 335 9.54 -29.17 -1.38
CA ARG A 335 10.87 -29.42 -1.96
C ARG A 335 11.63 -30.50 -1.20
N LEU A 336 11.50 -30.55 0.13
CA LEU A 336 12.18 -31.51 0.99
C LEU A 336 11.39 -32.82 1.21
N LYS A 337 10.14 -32.90 0.77
CA LYS A 337 9.21 -34.01 1.01
C LYS A 337 9.01 -34.31 2.51
N ILE A 338 8.83 -33.27 3.32
CA ILE A 338 8.55 -33.37 4.77
C ILE A 338 7.24 -32.65 5.13
N SER A 339 6.73 -32.92 6.33
CA SER A 339 5.61 -32.14 6.88
C SER A 339 6.07 -30.72 7.25
N PRO A 340 5.27 -29.67 6.94
CA PRO A 340 5.64 -28.31 7.29
C PRO A 340 5.77 -28.09 8.80
N PRO A 341 6.94 -27.63 9.30
CA PRO A 341 7.08 -27.25 10.70
C PRO A 341 6.23 -26.01 11.03
N LYS A 342 5.97 -25.78 12.31
CA LYS A 342 5.29 -24.55 12.76
C LYS A 342 6.15 -23.31 12.46
N LEU A 343 5.54 -22.26 11.90
CA LEU A 343 6.22 -21.00 11.55
C LEU A 343 6.99 -20.41 12.73
N GLU A 344 6.41 -20.43 13.92
CA GLU A 344 7.07 -19.96 15.15
C GLU A 344 8.35 -20.72 15.47
N LYS A 345 8.37 -22.05 15.27
CA LYS A 345 9.57 -22.87 15.50
C LYS A 345 10.67 -22.53 14.50
N VAL A 346 10.30 -22.29 13.23
CA VAL A 346 11.27 -21.89 12.19
C VAL A 346 11.87 -20.53 12.49
N ILE A 347 11.05 -19.52 12.78
CA ILE A 347 11.52 -18.18 13.13
C ILE A 347 12.43 -18.25 14.37
N LYS A 348 11.96 -18.92 15.44
CA LYS A 348 12.75 -19.08 16.67
C LYS A 348 14.09 -19.76 16.40
N GLY A 349 14.10 -20.88 15.67
CA GLY A 349 15.33 -21.62 15.38
C GLY A 349 16.32 -20.84 14.52
N LEU A 350 15.85 -20.04 13.55
CA LEU A 350 16.72 -19.15 12.77
C LEU A 350 17.31 -18.05 13.65
N THR A 351 16.50 -17.42 14.50
CA THR A 351 16.96 -16.36 15.42
C THR A 351 17.95 -16.88 16.45
N GLU A 352 17.72 -18.06 17.02
CA GLU A 352 18.65 -18.72 17.97
C GLU A 352 19.99 -19.06 17.31
N ASN A 353 20.00 -19.28 15.99
CA ASN A 353 21.21 -19.49 15.19
C ASN A 353 21.85 -18.18 14.69
N GLY A 354 21.39 -17.01 15.18
CA GLY A 354 21.99 -15.71 14.89
C GLY A 354 21.54 -15.07 13.57
N PHE A 355 20.54 -15.61 12.90
CA PHE A 355 19.96 -15.01 11.70
C PHE A 355 18.85 -14.02 12.03
N ILE A 356 18.64 -13.04 11.16
CA ILE A 356 17.40 -12.25 11.15
C ILE A 356 16.30 -13.18 10.65
N ALA A 357 15.21 -13.31 11.39
CA ALA A 357 14.03 -14.05 10.96
C ALA A 357 12.75 -13.40 11.43
N THR A 358 11.82 -13.13 10.52
CA THR A 358 10.54 -12.48 10.83
C THR A 358 9.40 -13.14 10.07
N ARG A 359 8.15 -12.90 10.52
CA ARG A 359 6.97 -13.16 9.69
C ARG A 359 6.94 -12.17 8.51
N THR A 360 6.05 -12.43 7.56
CA THR A 360 5.71 -11.42 6.55
C THR A 360 4.20 -11.24 6.40
N SER A 361 3.80 -9.99 6.19
CA SER A 361 2.50 -9.52 5.73
C SER A 361 2.12 -10.01 4.33
N PHE A 362 3.07 -10.48 3.51
CA PHE A 362 2.80 -10.97 2.15
C PHE A 362 2.30 -12.42 2.10
N SER A 363 2.59 -13.25 3.11
CA SER A 363 2.10 -14.63 3.20
C SER A 363 1.91 -15.04 4.66
N PRO A 364 0.75 -15.62 5.06
CA PRO A 364 0.55 -16.13 6.41
C PRO A 364 1.47 -17.30 6.77
N LYS A 365 2.05 -17.98 5.76
CA LYS A 365 3.02 -19.06 5.89
C LYS A 365 4.44 -18.63 5.51
N GLY A 366 4.64 -17.34 5.25
CA GLY A 366 5.91 -16.79 4.84
C GLY A 366 6.78 -16.36 6.02
N PHE A 367 8.09 -16.50 5.86
CA PHE A 367 9.11 -15.90 6.72
C PHE A 367 10.22 -15.25 5.90
N LYS A 368 10.77 -14.15 6.41
CA LYS A 368 11.93 -13.48 5.83
C LYS A 368 13.16 -13.82 6.64
N THR A 369 14.29 -14.05 5.99
CA THR A 369 15.55 -14.31 6.67
C THR A 369 16.77 -14.01 5.80
N ASN A 370 17.88 -13.67 6.44
CA ASN A 370 19.19 -13.53 5.79
C ASN A 370 20.00 -14.84 5.80
N ALA A 371 19.43 -15.93 6.32
CA ALA A 371 20.05 -17.26 6.29
C ALA A 371 20.22 -17.77 4.85
N GLU A 372 21.26 -18.59 4.64
CA GLU A 372 21.44 -19.27 3.36
C GLU A 372 20.44 -20.41 3.22
N ILE A 373 20.16 -20.83 1.98
CA ILE A 373 19.19 -21.90 1.71
C ILE A 373 19.57 -23.22 2.39
N LYS A 374 20.87 -23.50 2.54
CA LYS A 374 21.38 -24.67 3.27
C LYS A 374 20.97 -24.65 4.75
N ASP A 375 21.06 -23.51 5.41
CA ASP A 375 20.79 -23.36 6.85
C ASP A 375 19.29 -23.53 7.10
N ILE A 376 18.46 -22.99 6.20
CA ILE A 376 17.01 -23.19 6.21
C ILE A 376 16.67 -24.67 6.06
N ILE A 377 17.29 -25.39 5.11
CA ILE A 377 17.04 -26.81 4.87
C ILE A 377 17.44 -27.66 6.08
N GLU A 378 18.60 -27.40 6.68
CA GLU A 378 19.09 -28.10 7.87
C GLU A 378 18.13 -27.92 9.05
N LEU A 379 17.67 -26.70 9.30
CA LEU A 379 16.69 -26.41 10.33
C LEU A 379 15.36 -27.13 10.08
N PHE A 380 14.86 -27.15 8.84
CA PHE A 380 13.62 -27.84 8.52
C PHE A 380 13.72 -29.35 8.79
N ARG A 381 14.85 -29.97 8.44
CA ARG A 381 15.10 -31.39 8.71
C ARG A 381 15.18 -31.69 10.20
N SER A 382 15.87 -30.85 10.98
CA SER A 382 15.98 -31.05 12.44
C SER A 382 14.63 -30.92 13.13
N LEU A 383 13.83 -29.91 12.77
CA LEU A 383 12.49 -29.73 13.32
C LEU A 383 11.53 -30.87 12.95
N SER A 384 11.67 -31.47 11.76
CA SER A 384 10.86 -32.63 11.35
C SER A 384 11.27 -33.94 12.03
N SER A 385 12.53 -34.06 12.46
CA SER A 385 13.06 -35.27 13.09
C SER A 385 12.79 -35.30 14.61
N GLY A 386 12.60 -34.13 15.23
CA GLY A 386 12.35 -33.96 16.68
C GLY A 386 10.89 -34.02 17.12
N GLU A 387 9.94 -34.38 16.24
CA GLU A 387 8.52 -34.59 16.59
C GLU A 387 8.13 -36.08 16.69
N LYS A 388 9.09 -36.97 16.97
CA LYS A 388 8.82 -38.37 17.33
C LYS A 388 8.81 -38.60 18.83
#